data_AF-A0A960G632-F1
#
_entry.id   AF-A0A960G632-F1
#
_cell.length_a   1.000
_cell.length_b   1.000
_cell.length_c   1.000
_cell.angle_alpha   90.00
_cell.angle_beta   90.00
_cell.angle_gamma   90.00
#
_symmetry.space_group_name_H-M   'P 1'
#
loop_
_entity.id
_entity.type
_entity.pdbx_description
1 polymer ?
#
loop_
_entity_poly.entity_id
_entity_poly.type
_entity_poly.pdbx_seq_one_letter_code
_entity_poly.pdbx_strand_id
1 'polypeptide(L)'
;NERDKRIGQRVHALVAAFLRDGEVPEPRRVWVAAGQLFAASPLPQNQGARQRAACAVGAYFSVFHRPAWGFVGAEVDLGTGRVDLVWRTPSGAVVIDEVKMAGHADMVDDPATVAQVARYVEAGQHHFGKEFAGVRLLPLAAPGRALWCPQNGQRCALVDAGDEVA
;
A
#
# COMPACT_ATOMS: atom_id res chain seq x y z
N ASN A 1 -3.90 8.92 16.05
CA ASN A 1 -2.91 9.13 17.15
C ASN A 1 -1.50 8.96 16.57
N GLU A 2 -0.51 9.73 17.03
CA GLU A 2 0.91 9.68 16.61
C GLU A 2 1.49 8.26 16.62
N ARG A 3 1.11 7.43 17.61
CA ARG A 3 1.49 6.02 17.66
C ARG A 3 1.07 5.24 16.41
N ASP A 4 -0.18 5.38 15.97
CA ASP A 4 -0.67 4.68 14.79
C ASP A 4 0.04 5.13 13.52
N LYS A 5 0.39 6.42 13.43
CA LYS A 5 1.19 6.97 12.32
C LYS A 5 2.57 6.30 12.27
N ARG A 6 3.25 6.17 13.42
CA ARG A 6 4.56 5.49 13.51
C ARG A 6 4.47 4.00 13.18
N ILE A 7 3.39 3.32 13.58
CA ILE A 7 3.14 1.94 13.18
C ILE A 7 2.93 1.85 11.66
N GLY A 8 2.15 2.76 11.09
CA GLY A 8 1.89 2.83 9.65
C GLY A 8 3.16 2.96 8.82
N GLN A 9 4.00 3.93 9.16
CA GLN A 9 5.30 4.14 8.51
C GLN A 9 6.20 2.89 8.56
N ARG A 10 6.15 2.15 9.67
CA ARG A 10 6.91 0.90 9.82
C ARG A 10 6.37 -0.23 8.96
N VAL A 11 5.04 -0.31 8.80
CA VAL A 11 4.42 -1.28 7.89
C VAL A 11 4.81 -0.98 6.45
N HIS A 12 4.73 0.28 6.02
CA HIS A 12 5.21 0.69 4.69
C HIS A 12 6.67 0.29 4.46
N ALA A 13 7.55 0.58 5.42
CA ALA A 13 8.95 0.20 5.35
C ALA A 13 9.16 -1.32 5.26
N LEU A 14 8.41 -2.12 6.02
CA LEU A 14 8.49 -3.58 5.99
C LEU A 14 7.98 -4.15 4.65
N VAL A 15 6.84 -3.67 4.16
CA VAL A 15 6.30 -4.09 2.86
C VAL A 15 7.31 -3.77 1.77
N ALA A 16 7.81 -2.54 1.71
CA ALA A 16 8.82 -2.14 0.74
C ALA A 16 10.11 -2.98 0.84
N ALA A 17 10.57 -3.33 2.04
CA ALA A 17 11.74 -4.18 2.22
C ALA A 17 11.51 -5.59 1.63
N PHE A 18 10.39 -6.23 1.97
CA PHE A 18 10.08 -7.56 1.43
C PHE A 18 9.86 -7.56 -0.08
N LEU A 19 9.26 -6.50 -0.64
CA LEU A 19 9.09 -6.36 -2.08
C LEU A 19 10.43 -6.23 -2.82
N ARG A 20 11.41 -5.51 -2.26
CA ARG A 20 12.77 -5.43 -2.82
C ARG A 20 13.50 -6.75 -2.79
N ASP A 21 13.24 -7.58 -1.78
CA ASP A 21 13.81 -8.93 -1.69
C ASP A 21 13.20 -9.89 -2.74
N GLY A 22 12.09 -9.52 -3.39
CA GLY A 22 11.48 -10.27 -4.50
C GLY A 22 10.71 -11.52 -4.11
N GLU A 23 10.50 -11.76 -2.81
CA GLU A 23 9.87 -12.97 -2.29
C GLU A 23 8.64 -12.63 -1.44
N VAL A 24 7.60 -13.46 -1.54
CA VAL A 24 6.50 -13.44 -0.58
C VAL A 24 7.04 -13.91 0.78
N PRO A 25 7.01 -13.07 1.82
CA PRO A 25 7.65 -13.41 3.08
C PRO A 25 6.83 -14.43 3.86
N GLU A 26 7.49 -15.47 4.36
CA GLU A 26 6.86 -16.41 5.29
C GLU A 26 6.43 -15.69 6.59
N PRO A 27 5.33 -16.12 7.25
CA PRO A 27 4.83 -15.48 8.46
C PRO A 27 5.87 -15.32 9.58
N ARG A 28 6.76 -16.31 9.73
CA ARG A 28 7.86 -16.26 10.70
C ARG A 28 8.86 -15.15 10.38
N ARG A 29 9.22 -14.98 9.10
CA ARG A 29 10.14 -13.92 8.64
C ARG A 29 9.53 -12.53 8.89
N VAL A 30 8.24 -12.37 8.60
CA VAL A 30 7.48 -11.14 8.92
C VAL A 30 7.52 -10.85 10.42
N TRP A 31 7.23 -11.84 11.27
CA TRP A 31 7.22 -11.67 12.72
C TRP A 31 8.60 -11.28 13.28
N VAL A 32 9.67 -11.88 12.76
CA VAL A 32 11.06 -11.57 13.16
C VAL A 32 11.44 -10.16 12.72
N ALA A 33 11.19 -9.80 11.46
CA ALA A 33 11.50 -8.46 10.93
C ALA A 33 10.73 -7.35 11.68
N ALA A 34 9.45 -7.57 11.97
CA ALA A 34 8.68 -6.67 12.84
C ALA A 34 9.31 -6.59 14.24
N GLY A 35 9.72 -7.71 14.83
CA GLY A 35 10.41 -7.73 16.12
C GLY A 35 11.67 -6.86 16.14
N GLN A 36 12.53 -7.01 15.13
CA GLN A 36 13.77 -6.25 14.99
C GLN A 36 13.49 -4.75 14.82
N LEU A 37 12.53 -4.38 13.97
CA LEU A 37 12.18 -2.99 13.72
C LEU A 37 11.65 -2.28 14.98
N PHE A 38 10.82 -2.97 15.78
CA PHE A 38 10.29 -2.42 17.02
C PHE A 38 11.28 -2.47 18.20
N ALA A 39 12.28 -3.35 18.15
CA ALA A 39 13.40 -3.34 19.10
C ALA A 39 14.35 -2.16 18.84
N ALA A 40 14.66 -1.87 17.57
CA ALA A 40 15.54 -0.78 17.18
C ALA A 40 14.95 0.62 17.47
N SER A 41 13.61 0.73 17.49
CA SER A 41 12.92 1.96 17.84
C SER A 41 11.67 1.64 18.66
N PRO A 42 11.78 1.55 20.00
CA PRO A 42 10.65 1.17 20.84
C PRO A 42 9.47 2.14 20.79
N LEU A 43 8.26 1.60 20.93
CA LEU A 43 7.00 2.30 21.21
C LEU A 43 6.44 1.81 22.55
N PRO A 44 5.58 2.61 23.22
CA PRO A 44 4.74 2.09 24.30
C PRO A 44 3.94 0.88 23.81
N GLN A 45 3.94 -0.20 24.60
CA GLN A 45 3.27 -1.48 24.27
C GLN A 45 3.72 -2.09 22.94
N ASN A 46 5.02 -2.36 22.81
CA ASN A 46 5.66 -2.90 21.60
C ASN A 46 5.03 -4.19 21.07
N GLN A 47 4.54 -5.09 21.93
CA GLN A 47 3.99 -6.38 21.48
C GLN A 47 2.74 -6.20 20.61
N GLY A 48 1.78 -5.38 21.05
CA GLY A 48 0.59 -5.09 20.25
C GLY A 48 0.90 -4.35 18.95
N ALA A 49 1.89 -3.45 18.97
CA ALA A 49 2.33 -2.74 17.77
C ALA A 49 3.02 -3.67 16.76
N ARG A 50 3.87 -4.58 17.24
CA ARG A 50 4.51 -5.64 16.46
C ARG A 50 3.48 -6.56 15.82
N GLN A 51 2.49 -7.02 16.59
CA GLN A 51 1.42 -7.88 16.09
C GLN A 51 0.62 -7.18 14.99
N ARG A 52 0.19 -5.93 15.22
CA ARG A 52 -0.52 -5.15 14.20
C ARG A 52 0.30 -4.98 12.93
N ALA A 53 1.60 -4.71 13.06
CA ALA A 53 2.48 -4.57 11.90
C ALA A 53 2.61 -5.90 11.14
N ALA A 54 2.83 -7.01 11.84
CA ALA A 54 2.95 -8.33 11.23
C ALA A 54 1.65 -8.77 10.52
N CYS A 55 0.50 -8.56 11.15
CA CYS A 55 -0.80 -8.85 10.53
C CYS A 55 -1.04 -8.00 9.28
N ALA A 56 -0.67 -6.72 9.31
CA ALA A 56 -0.84 -5.84 8.17
C ALA A 56 0.06 -6.20 6.99
N VAL A 57 1.34 -6.50 7.24
CA VAL A 57 2.25 -7.02 6.21
C VAL A 57 1.69 -8.31 5.64
N GLY A 58 1.24 -9.24 6.49
CA GLY A 58 0.59 -10.47 6.06
C GLY A 58 -0.62 -10.22 5.16
N ALA A 59 -1.51 -9.30 5.55
CA ALA A 59 -2.70 -8.92 4.77
C ALA A 59 -2.33 -8.33 3.40
N TYR A 60 -1.29 -7.50 3.32
CA TYR A 60 -0.82 -6.98 2.04
C TYR A 60 -0.39 -8.11 1.10
N PHE A 61 0.48 -9.01 1.59
CA PHE A 61 1.02 -10.10 0.79
C PHE A 61 -0.01 -11.19 0.46
N SER A 62 -1.01 -11.41 1.32
CA SER A 62 -2.04 -12.43 1.07
C SER A 62 -3.18 -11.95 0.19
N VAL A 63 -3.48 -10.65 0.15
CA VAL A 63 -4.63 -10.10 -0.58
C VAL A 63 -4.23 -9.27 -1.80
N PHE A 64 -3.25 -8.38 -1.66
CA PHE A 64 -3.00 -7.31 -2.64
C PHE A 64 -1.73 -7.50 -3.47
N HIS A 65 -0.75 -8.26 -2.98
CA HIS A 65 0.46 -8.58 -3.72
C HIS A 65 0.13 -9.36 -5.01
N ARG A 66 0.81 -9.01 -6.11
CA ARG A 66 0.63 -9.62 -7.43
C ARG A 66 1.99 -10.13 -7.92
N PRO A 67 2.29 -11.44 -7.78
CA PRO A 67 3.61 -11.98 -8.10
C PRO A 67 4.07 -11.77 -9.55
N ALA A 68 3.14 -11.65 -10.48
CA ALA A 68 3.45 -11.40 -11.89
C ALA A 68 3.78 -9.93 -12.21
N TRP A 69 3.54 -9.01 -11.27
CA TRP A 69 3.81 -7.60 -11.46
C TRP A 69 5.26 -7.29 -11.07
N GLY A 70 5.91 -6.43 -11.86
CA GLY A 70 7.23 -5.91 -11.57
C GLY A 70 7.16 -4.80 -10.52
N PHE A 71 7.85 -4.97 -9.39
CA PHE A 71 8.00 -3.90 -8.41
C PHE A 71 8.92 -2.80 -8.95
N VAL A 72 8.40 -1.58 -9.10
CA VAL A 72 9.14 -0.43 -9.65
C VAL A 72 9.83 0.34 -8.52
N GLY A 73 9.13 0.56 -7.41
CA GLY A 73 9.68 1.29 -6.28
C GLY A 73 8.68 1.51 -5.15
N ALA A 74 9.21 1.99 -4.02
CA ALA A 74 8.42 2.42 -2.88
C ALA A 74 8.82 3.85 -2.51
N GLU A 75 7.88 4.62 -1.95
CA GLU A 75 8.07 6.03 -1.58
C GLU A 75 8.54 6.89 -2.77
N VAL A 76 7.96 6.63 -3.95
CA VAL A 76 8.35 7.29 -5.20
C VAL A 76 7.82 8.72 -5.21
N ASP A 77 8.71 9.70 -5.38
CA ASP A 77 8.35 11.11 -5.46
C ASP A 77 7.82 11.45 -6.87
N LEU A 78 6.56 11.91 -6.92
CA LEU A 78 5.91 12.36 -8.16
C LEU A 78 5.76 13.89 -8.21
N GLY A 79 6.48 14.64 -7.37
CA GLY A 79 6.47 16.10 -7.30
C GLY A 79 5.31 16.70 -6.49
N THR A 80 4.17 16.01 -6.41
CA THR A 80 3.02 16.40 -5.55
C THR A 80 2.99 15.67 -4.21
N GLY A 81 3.91 14.72 -4.02
CA GLY A 81 4.01 13.86 -2.86
C GLY A 81 4.75 12.56 -3.17
N ARG A 82 4.92 11.74 -2.14
CA ARG A 82 5.47 10.39 -2.25
C ARG A 82 4.34 9.36 -2.25
N VAL A 83 4.30 8.52 -3.26
CA VAL A 83 3.35 7.41 -3.34
C VAL A 83 3.94 6.17 -2.71
N ASP A 84 3.11 5.38 -2.01
CA ASP A 84 3.62 4.30 -1.17
C ASP A 84 4.35 3.26 -2.00
N LEU A 85 3.72 2.69 -3.04
CA LEU A 85 4.32 1.68 -3.92
C LEU A 85 3.95 1.92 -5.39
N VAL A 86 4.88 1.59 -6.30
CA VAL A 86 4.68 1.64 -7.75
C VAL A 86 4.99 0.28 -8.35
N TRP A 87 4.12 -0.14 -9.25
CA TRP A 87 4.15 -1.43 -9.91
C TRP A 87 4.04 -1.30 -11.42
N ARG A 88 4.58 -2.28 -12.13
CA ARG A 88 4.36 -2.49 -13.57
C ARG A 88 3.65 -3.83 -13.78
N THR A 89 2.49 -3.80 -14.42
CA THR A 89 1.72 -5.01 -14.76
C THR A 89 2.40 -5.80 -15.89
N PRO A 90 2.02 -7.06 -16.14
CA PRO A 90 2.54 -7.84 -17.27
C PRO A 90 2.32 -7.20 -18.65
N SER A 91 1.26 -6.40 -18.81
CA SER A 91 0.99 -5.65 -20.05
C SER A 91 1.86 -4.39 -20.20
N GLY A 92 2.60 -4.02 -19.16
CA GLY A 92 3.45 -2.83 -19.11
C GLY A 92 2.80 -1.61 -18.49
N ALA A 93 1.54 -1.69 -18.06
CA ALA A 93 0.85 -0.58 -17.39
C ALA A 93 1.43 -0.31 -15.99
N VAL A 94 1.35 0.94 -15.54
CA VAL A 94 1.85 1.39 -14.23
C VAL A 94 0.70 1.56 -13.25
N VAL A 95 0.79 0.87 -12.12
CA VAL A 95 -0.20 0.95 -11.03
C VAL A 95 0.49 1.47 -9.78
N ILE A 96 -0.19 2.36 -9.06
CA ILE A 96 0.25 2.83 -7.75
C ILE A 96 -0.58 2.14 -6.67
N ASP A 97 0.06 1.66 -5.60
CA ASP A 97 -0.66 1.31 -4.38
C ASP A 97 -0.55 2.44 -3.37
N GLU A 98 -1.69 2.85 -2.81
CA GLU A 98 -1.77 3.69 -1.63
C GLU A 98 -2.23 2.82 -0.44
N VAL A 99 -1.33 2.52 0.47
CA VAL A 99 -1.51 1.52 1.53
C VAL A 99 -1.93 2.21 2.83
N LYS A 100 -3.05 1.78 3.39
CA LYS A 100 -3.64 2.40 4.58
C LYS A 100 -3.76 1.42 5.74
N MET A 101 -3.28 1.87 6.90
CA MET A 101 -3.22 1.06 8.13
C MET A 101 -4.36 1.30 9.12
N ALA A 102 -5.10 2.40 8.99
CA ALA A 102 -6.14 2.75 9.95
C ALA A 102 -7.41 1.90 9.73
N GLY A 103 -7.93 1.33 10.81
CA GLY A 103 -9.11 0.44 10.83
C GLY A 103 -10.46 1.15 10.90
N HIS A 104 -10.55 2.43 10.54
CA HIS A 104 -11.86 3.07 10.43
C HIS A 104 -12.43 2.75 9.05
N ALA A 105 -13.60 2.11 9.00
CA ALA A 105 -14.27 1.71 7.77
C ALA A 105 -14.50 2.88 6.77
N ASP A 106 -14.53 4.10 7.30
CA ASP A 106 -14.76 5.34 6.55
C ASP A 106 -13.49 5.94 5.94
N MET A 107 -12.30 5.38 6.21
CA MET A 107 -11.02 5.96 5.73
C MET A 107 -10.92 6.06 4.20
N VAL A 108 -11.59 5.17 3.47
CA VAL A 108 -11.63 5.20 2.00
C VAL A 108 -12.53 6.30 1.45
N ASP A 109 -13.47 6.76 2.28
CA ASP A 109 -14.42 7.83 1.98
C ASP A 109 -14.03 9.16 2.66
N ASP A 110 -13.00 9.14 3.52
CA ASP A 110 -12.47 10.33 4.19
C ASP A 110 -12.02 11.37 3.16
N PRO A 111 -12.51 12.63 3.24
CA PRO A 111 -12.21 13.66 2.24
C PRO A 111 -10.72 13.90 2.00
N ALA A 112 -9.86 13.76 3.03
CA ALA A 112 -8.43 13.94 2.88
C ALA A 112 -7.80 12.77 2.10
N THR A 113 -8.21 11.53 2.37
CA THR A 113 -7.81 10.36 1.57
C THR A 113 -8.28 10.49 0.13
N VAL A 114 -9.54 10.89 -0.10
CA VAL A 114 -10.08 11.09 -1.46
C VAL A 114 -9.28 12.14 -2.21
N ALA A 115 -9.02 13.29 -1.58
CA ALA A 115 -8.22 14.35 -2.17
C ALA A 115 -6.77 13.90 -2.42
N GLN A 116 -6.18 13.09 -1.54
CA GLN A 116 -4.83 12.55 -1.72
C GLN A 116 -4.77 11.62 -2.94
N VAL A 117 -5.69 10.67 -3.04
CA VAL A 117 -5.72 9.73 -4.17
C VAL A 117 -5.99 10.45 -5.49
N ALA A 118 -6.87 11.46 -5.52
CA ALA A 118 -7.08 12.29 -6.71
C ALA A 118 -5.79 12.98 -7.18
N ARG A 119 -5.00 13.55 -6.25
CA ARG A 119 -3.68 14.13 -6.57
C ARG A 119 -2.70 13.09 -7.11
N TYR A 120 -2.74 11.85 -6.61
CA TYR A 120 -1.86 10.78 -7.10
C TYR A 120 -2.29 10.25 -8.46
N VAL A 121 -3.59 10.25 -8.77
CA VAL A 121 -4.07 9.98 -10.13
C VAL A 121 -3.53 11.03 -11.10
N GLU A 122 -3.69 12.32 -10.77
CA GLU A 122 -3.18 13.42 -11.61
C GLU A 122 -1.65 13.37 -11.76
N ALA A 123 -0.92 13.16 -10.66
CA ALA A 123 0.54 13.07 -10.68
C ALA A 123 1.04 11.84 -11.45
N GLY A 124 0.36 10.70 -11.30
CA GLY A 124 0.65 9.48 -12.06
C GLY A 124 0.43 9.67 -13.56
N GLN A 125 -0.64 10.34 -13.95
CA GLN A 125 -0.90 10.72 -15.35
C GLN A 125 0.19 11.62 -15.91
N HIS A 126 0.62 12.62 -15.14
CA HIS A 126 1.68 13.53 -15.57
C HIS A 126 3.03 12.82 -15.69
N HIS A 127 3.36 11.94 -14.73
CA HIS A 127 4.67 11.30 -14.65
C HIS A 127 4.83 10.11 -15.60
N PHE A 128 3.85 9.20 -15.67
CA PHE A 128 3.93 7.98 -16.47
C PHE A 128 3.10 8.05 -17.77
N GLY A 129 2.35 9.13 -17.99
CA GLY A 129 1.61 9.36 -19.23
C GLY A 129 0.59 8.24 -19.52
N LYS A 130 0.66 7.70 -20.75
CA LYS A 130 -0.24 6.66 -21.23
C LYS A 130 -0.04 5.30 -20.56
N GLU A 131 1.12 5.07 -19.93
CA GLU A 131 1.38 3.82 -19.23
C GLU A 131 0.61 3.74 -17.91
N PHE A 132 0.23 4.86 -17.30
CA PHE A 132 -0.43 4.86 -16.00
C PHE A 132 -1.83 4.24 -16.08
N ALA A 133 -2.16 3.26 -15.24
CA ALA A 133 -3.50 2.70 -15.17
C ALA A 133 -4.36 3.38 -14.09
N GLY A 134 -3.76 3.71 -12.94
CA GLY A 134 -4.46 4.27 -11.80
C GLY A 134 -3.84 3.93 -10.45
N VAL A 135 -4.61 4.19 -9.40
CA VAL A 135 -4.22 3.98 -8.00
C VAL A 135 -5.13 2.93 -7.35
N ARG A 136 -4.55 1.93 -6.67
CA ARG A 136 -5.25 1.03 -5.75
C ARG A 136 -5.17 1.62 -4.35
N LEU A 137 -6.31 1.90 -3.71
CA LEU A 137 -6.36 2.31 -2.31
C LEU A 137 -6.60 1.08 -1.44
N LEU A 138 -5.61 0.73 -0.60
CA LEU A 138 -5.51 -0.56 0.06
C LEU A 138 -5.60 -0.45 1.59
N PRO A 139 -6.81 -0.47 2.18
CA PRO A 139 -7.00 -0.51 3.62
C PRO A 139 -6.66 -1.92 4.17
N LEU A 140 -5.47 -2.09 4.75
CA LEU A 140 -4.99 -3.38 5.25
C LEU A 140 -5.82 -3.94 6.41
N ALA A 141 -6.49 -3.08 7.17
CA ALA A 141 -7.37 -3.47 8.26
C ALA A 141 -8.78 -3.89 7.78
N ALA A 142 -9.16 -3.57 6.55
CA ALA A 142 -10.46 -3.91 5.96
C ALA A 142 -10.33 -4.20 4.46
N PRO A 143 -9.64 -5.28 4.04
CA PRO A 143 -9.25 -5.47 2.64
C PRO A 143 -10.41 -5.48 1.64
N GLY A 144 -11.61 -5.94 2.04
CA GLY A 144 -12.82 -5.93 1.21
C GLY A 144 -13.37 -4.52 0.89
N ARG A 145 -12.78 -3.46 1.45
CA ARG A 145 -13.11 -2.05 1.14
C ARG A 145 -12.08 -1.41 0.22
N ALA A 146 -11.14 -2.17 -0.34
CA ALA A 146 -10.17 -1.63 -1.27
C ALA A 146 -10.86 -1.03 -2.50
N LEU A 147 -10.30 0.07 -3.00
CA LEU A 147 -10.85 0.79 -4.15
C LEU A 147 -9.84 0.82 -5.29
N TRP A 148 -10.36 0.79 -6.51
CA TRP A 148 -9.64 1.13 -7.72
C TRP A 148 -9.98 2.56 -8.13
N CYS A 149 -8.95 3.35 -8.40
CA CYS A 149 -9.06 4.75 -8.81
C CYS A 149 -8.36 4.91 -10.17
N PRO A 150 -9.04 4.59 -11.27
CA PRO A 150 -8.49 4.70 -12.62
C PRO A 150 -8.22 6.16 -13.01
N GLN A 151 -7.46 6.33 -14.09
CA GLN A 151 -7.16 7.63 -14.71
C GLN A 151 -8.37 8.55 -14.93
N ASN A 152 -9.55 8.00 -15.23
CA ASN A 152 -10.76 8.79 -15.49
C ASN A 152 -11.39 9.35 -14.19
N GLY A 153 -10.84 9.04 -13.01
CA GLY A 153 -11.31 9.51 -11.71
C GLY A 153 -12.55 8.78 -11.17
N GLN A 154 -13.17 7.88 -11.94
CA GLN A 154 -14.34 7.13 -11.51
C GLN A 154 -13.94 5.93 -10.65
N ARG A 155 -14.05 6.09 -9.33
CA ARG A 155 -13.68 5.06 -8.36
C ARG A 155 -14.69 3.91 -8.34
N CYS A 156 -14.20 2.69 -8.19
CA CYS A 156 -15.02 1.49 -7.94
C CYS A 156 -14.36 0.60 -6.88
N ALA A 157 -15.07 -0.43 -6.42
CA ALA A 157 -14.45 -1.44 -5.57
C ALA A 157 -13.35 -2.16 -6.35
N LEU A 158 -12.25 -2.49 -5.68
CA LEU A 158 -11.10 -3.14 -6.34
C LEU A 158 -11.51 -4.47 -6.98
N VAL A 159 -12.42 -5.21 -6.35
CA VAL A 159 -12.95 -6.48 -6.87
C VAL A 159 -13.72 -6.33 -8.20
N ASP A 160 -14.20 -5.13 -8.52
CA ASP A 160 -14.94 -4.84 -9.74
C ASP A 160 -14.04 -4.31 -10.87
N ALA A 161 -12.75 -4.09 -10.59
CA ALA A 161 -11.82 -3.42 -11.50
C ALA A 161 -11.23 -4.33 -12.60
N GLY A 162 -11.52 -5.63 -12.55
CA GLY A 162 -11.00 -6.65 -13.47
C GLY A 162 -9.65 -7.25 -13.04
N ASP A 163 -9.38 -8.49 -13.45
CA ASP A 163 -8.27 -9.31 -12.94
C ASP A 163 -6.86 -8.71 -13.12
N GLU A 164 -6.70 -7.81 -14.11
CA GLU A 164 -5.41 -7.17 -14.37
C GLU A 164 -5.01 -6.17 -13.29
N VAL A 165 -5.97 -5.62 -12.53
CA VAL A 165 -5.74 -4.61 -11.49
C VAL A 165 -6.29 -5.03 -10.12
N ALA A 166 -7.31 -5.89 -10.11
CA ALA A 166 -7.99 -6.39 -8.92
C ALA A 166 -7.08 -7.21 -8.01
#